data_AF-A0A7C3TXA9-F1
#
_entry.id   AF-A0A7C3TXA9-F1
#
_cell.length_a   1.000
_cell.length_b   1.000
_cell.length_c   1.000
_cell.angle_alpha   90.00
_cell.angle_beta   90.00
_cell.angle_gamma   90.00
#
_symmetry.space_group_name_H-M   'P 1'
#
loop_
_entity.id
_entity.type
_entity.pdbx_description
1 polymer ?
#
loop_
_entity_poly.entity_id
_entity_poly.type
_entity_poly.pdbx_seq_one_letter_code
_entity_poly.pdbx_strand_id
1 'polypeptide(L)'
;MAFLHKKWGVFMKKEPSKTAGIRNNFAKELKKAYTKRFSNLKKKLEFIYNFQGVALKRGMKNLSLDDYFYYIDIEFGEEFEREIKTITSKYLEQGYKKGLFAAVNELKKAGIDISNYTYTTRDLETIKILQNNGFSLAKGLGDEVKKKMKTKLSELYLRGVSIQEMSKEIRAIEEMSKYRADMIARTETIRAYNEAAVNQYKENEI
;
A
#
# COMPACT_ATOMS: atom_id res chain seq x y z
N MET A 1 17.40 6.73 -54.90
CA MET A 1 18.03 7.44 -53.77
C MET A 1 17.16 7.27 -52.54
N ALA A 2 17.61 6.45 -51.59
CA ALA A 2 16.88 6.12 -50.36
C ALA A 2 17.10 7.22 -49.31
N PHE A 3 16.01 7.83 -48.82
CA PHE A 3 16.06 8.73 -47.67
C PHE A 3 15.66 8.00 -46.38
N LEU A 4 16.51 8.18 -45.38
CA LEU A 4 16.59 7.47 -44.11
C LEU A 4 15.42 7.81 -43.17
N HIS A 5 14.55 6.84 -42.88
CA HIS A 5 13.73 6.86 -41.66
C HIS A 5 14.59 6.48 -40.46
N LYS A 6 15.15 7.50 -39.78
CA LYS A 6 15.92 7.33 -38.53
C LYS A 6 14.94 7.05 -37.38
N LYS A 7 15.03 5.84 -36.83
CA LYS A 7 14.36 5.38 -35.59
C LYS A 7 14.63 6.34 -34.43
N TRP A 8 13.60 7.04 -33.95
CA TRP A 8 13.60 7.65 -32.62
C TRP A 8 13.26 6.58 -31.59
N GLY A 9 14.27 5.80 -31.20
CA GLY A 9 14.20 4.98 -29.99
C GLY A 9 14.24 5.92 -28.80
N VAL A 10 13.11 6.07 -28.11
CA VAL A 10 13.00 6.77 -26.83
C VAL A 10 13.98 6.11 -25.86
N PHE A 11 15.10 6.78 -25.59
CA PHE A 11 15.94 6.48 -24.43
C PHE A 11 15.08 6.76 -23.19
N MET A 12 14.33 5.75 -22.72
CA MET A 12 13.79 5.76 -21.37
C MET A 12 15.00 5.92 -20.43
N LYS A 13 15.15 7.11 -19.83
CA LYS A 13 16.08 7.35 -18.74
C LYS A 13 15.87 6.22 -17.72
N LYS A 14 16.83 5.30 -17.62
CA LYS A 14 16.80 4.21 -16.63
C LYS A 14 16.55 4.84 -15.28
N GLU A 15 15.51 4.38 -14.59
CA GLU A 15 15.12 4.91 -13.29
C GLU A 15 16.33 4.87 -12.33
N PRO A 16 16.75 6.01 -11.73
CA PRO A 16 18.06 6.12 -11.08
C PRO A 16 18.24 5.10 -9.95
N SER A 17 17.18 4.82 -9.18
CA SER A 17 17.22 3.89 -8.06
C SER A 17 17.18 2.40 -8.46
N LYS A 18 16.83 2.06 -9.72
CA LYS A 18 16.51 0.67 -10.15
C LYS A 18 15.56 -0.07 -9.18
N THR A 19 14.67 0.66 -8.49
CA THR A 19 13.72 0.11 -7.51
C THR A 19 12.32 -0.15 -8.08
N ALA A 20 12.09 0.11 -9.38
CA ALA A 20 10.81 -0.13 -10.07
C ALA A 20 10.13 -1.44 -9.69
N GLY A 21 10.87 -2.56 -9.74
CA GLY A 21 10.31 -3.89 -9.43
C GLY A 21 9.83 -4.02 -7.99
N ILE A 22 10.63 -3.55 -7.03
CA ILE A 22 10.30 -3.57 -5.60
C ILE A 22 9.07 -2.69 -5.35
N ARG A 23 9.09 -1.46 -5.85
CA ARG A 23 7.96 -0.52 -5.75
C ARG A 23 6.68 -1.12 -6.32
N ASN A 24 6.72 -1.65 -7.54
CA ASN A 24 5.53 -2.16 -8.21
C ASN A 24 4.95 -3.36 -7.47
N ASN A 25 5.80 -4.26 -6.95
CA ASN A 25 5.36 -5.40 -6.15
C ASN A 25 4.79 -4.96 -4.80
N PHE A 26 5.42 -3.98 -4.14
CA PHE A 26 4.91 -3.42 -2.90
C PHE A 26 3.54 -2.77 -3.10
N ALA A 27 3.40 -1.91 -4.11
CA ALA A 27 2.14 -1.29 -4.47
C ALA A 27 1.07 -2.34 -4.80
N LYS A 28 1.43 -3.39 -5.54
CA LYS A 28 0.52 -4.49 -5.90
C LYS A 28 0.03 -5.24 -4.66
N GLU A 29 0.92 -5.64 -3.75
CA GLU A 29 0.53 -6.37 -2.53
C GLU A 29 -0.32 -5.49 -1.60
N LEU A 30 0.03 -4.21 -1.40
CA LEU A 30 -0.82 -3.28 -0.64
C LEU A 30 -2.20 -3.13 -1.29
N LYS A 31 -2.28 -2.81 -2.58
CA LYS A 31 -3.56 -2.70 -3.30
C LYS A 31 -4.40 -3.96 -3.18
N LYS A 32 -3.76 -5.14 -3.24
CA LYS A 32 -4.43 -6.43 -3.08
C LYS A 32 -5.02 -6.58 -1.67
N ALA A 33 -4.27 -6.21 -0.63
CA ALA A 33 -4.75 -6.25 0.76
C ALA A 33 -6.00 -5.37 0.94
N TYR A 34 -5.98 -4.13 0.42
CA TYR A 34 -7.15 -3.25 0.43
C TYR A 34 -8.33 -3.84 -0.36
N THR A 35 -8.10 -4.22 -1.62
CA THR A 35 -9.13 -4.78 -2.52
C THR A 35 -9.80 -6.01 -1.91
N LYS A 36 -9.03 -6.87 -1.22
CA LYS A 36 -9.55 -8.04 -0.50
C LYS A 36 -10.59 -7.62 0.55
N ARG A 37 -10.34 -6.56 1.33
CA ARG A 37 -11.29 -6.06 2.35
C ARG A 37 -12.57 -5.52 1.72
N PHE A 38 -12.45 -4.72 0.66
CA PHE A 38 -13.62 -4.23 -0.06
C PHE A 38 -14.45 -5.36 -0.67
N SER A 39 -13.80 -6.38 -1.24
CA SER A 39 -14.47 -7.56 -1.79
C SER A 39 -15.20 -8.37 -0.72
N ASN A 40 -14.56 -8.60 0.43
CA ASN A 40 -15.18 -9.29 1.56
C ASN A 40 -16.37 -8.52 2.13
N LEU A 41 -16.20 -7.21 2.33
CA LEU A 41 -17.27 -6.33 2.79
C LEU A 41 -18.46 -6.41 1.83
N LYS A 42 -18.21 -6.23 0.53
CA LYS A 42 -19.25 -6.32 -0.50
C LYS A 42 -20.01 -7.65 -0.43
N LYS A 43 -19.30 -8.78 -0.36
CA LYS A 43 -19.93 -10.11 -0.25
C LYS A 43 -20.81 -10.25 0.99
N LYS A 44 -20.34 -9.75 2.14
CA LYS A 44 -21.11 -9.75 3.39
C LYS A 44 -22.37 -8.89 3.26
N LEU A 45 -22.27 -7.70 2.69
CA LEU A 45 -23.42 -6.81 2.50
C LEU A 45 -24.44 -7.39 1.51
N GLU A 46 -23.98 -7.96 0.39
CA GLU A 46 -24.83 -8.65 -0.58
C GLU A 46 -25.52 -9.87 0.04
N PHE A 47 -24.79 -10.67 0.82
CA PHE A 47 -25.36 -11.82 1.51
C PHE A 47 -26.51 -11.40 2.43
N ILE A 48 -26.31 -10.38 3.27
CA ILE A 48 -27.34 -9.95 4.22
C ILE A 48 -28.52 -9.32 3.48
N TYR A 49 -28.29 -8.52 2.44
CA TYR A 49 -29.37 -7.96 1.63
C TYR A 49 -30.23 -9.04 0.97
N ASN A 50 -29.60 -10.06 0.36
CA ASN A 50 -30.31 -11.17 -0.26
C ASN A 50 -31.07 -11.99 0.79
N PHE A 51 -30.52 -12.15 2.00
CA PHE A 51 -31.21 -12.80 3.11
C PHE A 51 -32.39 -11.97 3.62
N GLN A 52 -32.29 -10.63 3.58
CA GLN A 52 -33.39 -9.73 3.94
C GLN A 52 -34.56 -9.79 2.96
N GLY A 53 -34.34 -10.02 1.68
CA GLY A 53 -35.43 -10.30 0.74
C GLY A 53 -36.29 -11.51 1.13
N VAL A 54 -35.70 -12.47 1.85
CA VAL A 54 -36.39 -13.65 2.41
C VAL A 54 -36.92 -13.38 3.83
N ALA A 55 -36.19 -12.60 4.64
CA ALA A 55 -36.52 -12.31 6.03
C ALA A 55 -37.62 -11.22 6.19
N LEU A 56 -37.71 -10.25 5.27
CA LEU A 56 -38.82 -9.28 5.18
C LEU A 56 -40.15 -9.98 4.87
N LYS A 57 -40.12 -11.04 4.06
CA LYS A 57 -41.29 -11.93 3.86
C LYS A 57 -41.71 -12.69 5.13
N ARG A 58 -40.86 -12.70 6.17
CA ARG A 58 -41.06 -13.37 7.47
C ARG A 58 -41.09 -12.41 8.66
N GLY A 59 -41.15 -11.09 8.44
CA GLY A 59 -41.31 -10.09 9.51
C GLY A 59 -40.05 -9.77 10.33
N MET A 60 -38.84 -10.04 9.84
CA MET A 60 -37.59 -9.73 10.56
C MET A 60 -37.05 -8.32 10.27
N LYS A 61 -36.32 -7.75 11.23
CA LYS A 61 -35.77 -6.37 11.23
C LYS A 61 -34.82 -6.11 10.03
N ASN A 62 -34.90 -4.90 9.46
CA ASN A 62 -33.96 -4.38 8.47
C ASN A 62 -32.54 -4.24 9.05
N LEU A 63 -31.55 -4.20 8.15
CA LEU A 63 -30.13 -4.03 8.49
C LEU A 63 -29.97 -2.69 9.18
N SER A 64 -29.41 -2.70 10.39
CA SER A 64 -29.09 -1.45 11.07
C SER A 64 -27.81 -0.87 10.49
N LEU A 65 -27.64 0.44 10.60
CA LEU A 65 -26.39 1.10 10.25
C LEU A 65 -25.20 0.54 11.08
N ASP A 66 -25.47 0.11 12.32
CA ASP A 66 -24.47 -0.47 13.23
C ASP A 66 -23.90 -1.80 12.72
N ASP A 67 -24.72 -2.63 12.09
CA ASP A 67 -24.26 -3.88 11.47
C ASP A 67 -23.23 -3.60 10.36
N TYR A 68 -23.46 -2.57 9.53
CA TYR A 68 -22.49 -2.15 8.51
C TYR A 68 -21.17 -1.71 9.14
N PHE A 69 -21.24 -0.94 10.23
CA PHE A 69 -20.05 -0.44 10.91
C PHE A 69 -19.24 -1.57 11.53
N TYR A 70 -19.91 -2.55 12.14
CA TYR A 70 -19.29 -3.73 12.69
C TYR A 70 -18.48 -4.50 11.64
N TYR A 71 -19.04 -4.72 10.44
CA TYR A 71 -18.30 -5.43 9.39
C TYR A 71 -17.13 -4.62 8.83
N ILE A 72 -17.25 -3.29 8.74
CA ILE A 72 -16.13 -2.43 8.39
C ILE A 72 -15.00 -2.58 9.40
N ASP A 73 -15.32 -2.57 10.70
CA ASP A 73 -14.33 -2.69 11.77
C ASP A 73 -13.63 -4.04 11.75
N ILE A 74 -14.36 -5.12 11.48
CA ILE A 74 -13.75 -6.45 11.30
C ILE A 74 -12.78 -6.47 10.12
N GLU A 75 -13.20 -5.98 8.94
CA GLU A 75 -12.37 -6.07 7.73
C GLU A 75 -11.10 -5.21 7.84
N PHE A 76 -11.17 -4.08 8.52
CA PHE A 76 -10.03 -3.18 8.75
C PHE A 76 -9.44 -3.33 10.16
N GLY A 77 -9.65 -4.49 10.81
CA GLY A 77 -9.15 -4.81 12.14
C GLY A 77 -7.77 -5.49 12.14
N GLU A 78 -7.51 -6.29 13.18
CA GLU A 78 -6.18 -6.86 13.46
C GLU A 78 -5.60 -7.75 12.34
N GLU A 79 -6.43 -8.50 11.61
CA GLU A 79 -5.95 -9.30 10.47
C GLU A 79 -5.37 -8.41 9.37
N PHE A 80 -6.06 -7.30 9.08
CA PHE A 80 -5.59 -6.31 8.13
C PHE A 80 -4.29 -5.66 8.59
N GLU A 81 -4.20 -5.25 9.86
CA GLU A 81 -2.98 -4.68 10.41
C GLU A 81 -1.79 -5.63 10.32
N ARG A 82 -1.98 -6.92 10.64
CA ARG A 82 -0.94 -7.96 10.51
C ARG A 82 -0.49 -8.15 9.06
N GLU A 83 -1.42 -8.18 8.12
CA GLU A 83 -1.13 -8.30 6.69
C GLU A 83 -0.32 -7.10 6.19
N ILE A 84 -0.74 -5.88 6.52
CA ILE A 84 -0.04 -4.64 6.16
C ILE A 84 1.37 -4.61 6.75
N LYS A 85 1.53 -4.94 8.03
CA LYS A 85 2.84 -4.99 8.69
C LYS A 85 3.80 -5.95 7.98
N THR A 86 3.30 -7.12 7.59
CA THR A 86 4.09 -8.13 6.86
C THR A 86 4.55 -7.60 5.50
N ILE A 87 3.63 -6.97 4.75
CA ILE A 87 3.92 -6.39 3.43
C ILE A 87 4.96 -5.26 3.57
N THR A 88 4.75 -4.31 4.48
CA THR A 88 5.63 -3.16 4.65
C THR A 88 7.03 -3.58 5.11
N SER A 89 7.13 -4.53 6.05
CA SER A 89 8.43 -5.02 6.52
C SER A 89 9.25 -5.64 5.39
N LYS A 90 8.64 -6.54 4.62
CA LYS A 90 9.26 -7.25 3.49
C LYS A 90 9.82 -6.29 2.44
N TYR A 91 9.01 -5.34 1.96
CA TYR A 91 9.42 -4.51 0.83
C TYR A 91 10.34 -3.37 1.21
N LEU A 92 10.24 -2.83 2.42
CA LEU A 92 11.14 -1.78 2.88
C LEU A 92 12.54 -2.32 3.17
N GLU A 93 12.66 -3.53 3.70
CA GLU A 93 13.95 -4.21 3.81
C GLU A 93 14.56 -4.47 2.43
N GLN A 94 13.77 -4.93 1.46
CA GLN A 94 14.26 -5.11 0.08
C GLN A 94 14.71 -3.79 -0.56
N GLY A 95 13.95 -2.71 -0.35
CA GLY A 95 14.30 -1.37 -0.82
C GLY A 95 15.61 -0.88 -0.22
N TYR A 96 15.78 -1.06 1.09
CA TYR A 96 16.99 -0.75 1.82
C TYR A 96 18.20 -1.54 1.29
N LYS A 97 18.07 -2.86 1.20
CA LYS A 97 19.11 -3.75 0.67
C LYS A 97 19.54 -3.33 -0.74
N LYS A 98 18.59 -2.91 -1.58
CA LYS A 98 18.88 -2.43 -2.93
C LYS A 98 19.69 -1.13 -2.93
N GLY A 99 19.39 -0.22 -2.00
CA GLY A 99 20.15 1.02 -1.80
C GLY A 99 21.55 0.77 -1.30
N LEU A 100 21.71 -0.10 -0.30
CA LEU A 100 23.00 -0.56 0.22
C LEU A 100 23.90 -1.09 -0.91
N PHE A 101 23.39 -2.03 -1.71
CA PHE A 101 24.16 -2.55 -2.84
C PHE A 101 24.53 -1.50 -3.88
N ALA A 102 23.66 -0.51 -4.12
CA ALA A 102 23.95 0.55 -5.07
C ALA A 102 25.08 1.44 -4.55
N ALA A 103 24.99 1.88 -3.30
CA ALA A 103 25.99 2.73 -2.65
C ALA A 103 27.36 2.04 -2.59
N VAL A 104 27.41 0.76 -2.18
CA VAL A 104 28.66 -0.02 -2.19
C VAL A 104 29.28 -0.10 -3.59
N ASN A 105 28.47 -0.30 -4.62
CA ASN A 105 28.97 -0.32 -6.00
C ASN A 105 29.46 1.05 -6.48
N GLU A 106 28.88 2.14 -5.99
CA GLU A 106 29.33 3.50 -6.30
C GLU A 106 30.64 3.82 -5.59
N LEU A 107 30.77 3.47 -4.31
CA LEU A 107 32.00 3.62 -3.53
C LEU A 107 33.16 2.82 -4.12
N LYS A 108 32.92 1.57 -4.54
CA LYS A 108 33.93 0.76 -5.24
C LYS A 108 34.40 1.40 -6.54
N LYS A 109 33.52 2.04 -7.30
CA LYS A 109 33.90 2.79 -8.51
C LYS A 109 34.70 4.05 -8.21
N ALA A 110 34.49 4.64 -7.05
CA ALA A 110 35.30 5.76 -6.55
C ALA A 110 36.66 5.34 -5.99
N GLY A 111 36.98 4.03 -5.98
CA GLY A 111 38.25 3.50 -5.49
C GLY A 111 38.27 3.19 -3.99
N ILE A 112 37.11 3.20 -3.32
CA ILE A 112 36.99 2.87 -1.90
C ILE A 112 36.74 1.37 -1.76
N ASP A 113 37.67 0.68 -1.10
CA ASP A 113 37.57 -0.76 -0.90
C ASP A 113 36.63 -1.09 0.25
N ILE A 114 35.45 -1.59 -0.10
CA ILE A 114 34.47 -2.10 0.87
C ILE A 114 34.51 -3.62 0.83
N SER A 115 35.26 -4.15 1.77
CA SER A 115 35.51 -5.59 1.95
C SER A 115 34.36 -6.31 2.67
N ASN A 116 33.52 -5.60 3.42
CA ASN A 116 32.34 -6.16 4.08
C ASN A 116 31.09 -5.28 3.85
N TYR A 117 29.99 -5.88 3.37
CA TYR A 117 28.72 -5.20 3.05
C TYR A 117 27.54 -5.73 3.87
N THR A 118 27.80 -6.23 5.07
CA THR A 118 26.76 -6.69 6.01
C THR A 118 26.02 -5.53 6.66
N TYR A 119 24.78 -5.77 7.09
CA TYR A 119 24.06 -4.79 7.90
C TYR A 119 24.81 -4.48 9.20
N THR A 120 25.05 -3.20 9.42
CA THR A 120 25.51 -2.65 10.69
C THR A 120 24.36 -2.56 11.69
N THR A 121 24.67 -2.34 12.96
CA THR A 121 23.65 -2.02 13.98
C THR A 121 22.79 -0.82 13.57
N ARG A 122 23.42 0.20 12.98
CA ARG A 122 22.75 1.40 12.46
C ARG A 122 21.80 1.08 11.31
N ASP A 123 22.17 0.17 10.42
CA ASP A 123 21.29 -0.28 9.33
C ASP A 123 20.05 -0.98 9.89
N LEU A 124 20.22 -1.87 10.87
CA LEU A 124 19.11 -2.59 11.49
C LEU A 124 18.13 -1.64 12.20
N GLU A 125 18.64 -0.64 12.90
CA GLU A 125 17.82 0.42 13.52
C GLU A 125 17.07 1.23 12.47
N THR A 126 17.76 1.63 11.40
CA THR A 126 17.16 2.40 10.31
C THR A 126 16.05 1.61 9.61
N ILE A 127 16.30 0.33 9.30
CA ILE A 127 15.30 -0.58 8.73
C ILE A 127 14.09 -0.65 9.66
N LYS A 128 14.28 -0.85 10.96
CA LYS A 128 13.17 -0.91 11.93
C LYS A 128 12.33 0.36 11.94
N ILE A 129 12.97 1.53 11.89
CA ILE A 129 12.28 2.84 11.81
C ILE A 129 11.48 2.94 10.51
N LEU A 130 12.09 2.61 9.37
CA LEU A 130 11.42 2.62 8.07
C LEU A 130 10.20 1.69 8.07
N GLN A 131 10.35 0.46 8.59
CA GLN A 131 9.26 -0.51 8.68
C GLN A 131 8.11 -0.01 9.55
N ASN A 132 8.40 0.60 10.70
CA ASN A 132 7.39 1.18 11.58
C ASN A 132 6.67 2.36 10.92
N ASN A 133 7.40 3.23 10.23
CA ASN A 133 6.81 4.36 9.51
C ASN A 133 5.93 3.91 8.35
N GLY A 134 6.42 2.97 7.53
CA GLY A 134 5.65 2.40 6.43
C GLY A 134 4.38 1.69 6.91
N PHE A 135 4.47 0.92 8.01
CA PHE A 135 3.32 0.33 8.67
C PHE A 135 2.34 1.39 9.16
N SER A 136 2.81 2.43 9.85
CA SER A 136 1.98 3.51 10.38
C SER A 136 1.21 4.24 9.27
N LEU A 137 1.87 4.57 8.15
CA LEU A 137 1.24 5.21 7.00
C LEU A 137 0.16 4.32 6.37
N ALA A 138 0.49 3.04 6.16
CA ALA A 138 -0.43 2.09 5.54
C ALA A 138 -1.60 1.74 6.47
N LYS A 139 -1.40 1.67 7.80
CA LYS A 139 -2.47 1.53 8.78
C LYS A 139 -3.36 2.78 8.83
N GLY A 140 -2.75 3.96 8.87
CA GLY A 140 -3.47 5.23 8.89
C GLY A 140 -4.38 5.43 7.68
N LEU A 141 -3.96 4.95 6.50
CA LEU A 141 -4.84 4.90 5.32
C LEU A 141 -6.04 3.96 5.52
N GLY A 142 -5.84 2.80 6.17
CA GLY A 142 -6.94 1.89 6.54
C GLY A 142 -7.94 2.53 7.50
N ASP A 143 -7.44 3.25 8.51
CA ASP A 143 -8.28 4.00 9.45
C ASP A 143 -9.07 5.12 8.77
N GLU A 144 -8.45 5.84 7.83
CA GLU A 144 -9.13 6.86 7.03
C GLU A 144 -10.21 6.24 6.14
N VAL A 145 -9.92 5.11 5.49
CA VAL A 145 -10.87 4.36 4.67
C VAL A 145 -12.09 3.93 5.51
N LYS A 146 -11.84 3.35 6.69
CA LYS A 146 -12.89 3.01 7.66
C LYS A 146 -13.76 4.22 8.01
N LYS A 147 -13.14 5.34 8.41
CA LYS A 147 -13.86 6.57 8.77
C LYS A 147 -14.70 7.10 7.60
N LYS A 148 -14.14 7.15 6.39
CA LYS A 148 -14.83 7.60 5.18
C LYS A 148 -16.02 6.72 4.84
N MET A 149 -15.85 5.39 4.90
CA MET A 149 -16.96 4.47 4.66
C MET A 149 -18.08 4.65 5.68
N LYS A 150 -17.76 4.71 6.98
CA LYS A 150 -18.77 4.91 8.02
C LYS A 150 -19.54 6.22 7.84
N THR A 151 -18.82 7.31 7.59
CA THR A 151 -19.42 8.63 7.33
C THR A 151 -20.36 8.58 6.13
N LYS A 152 -19.87 8.06 5.00
CA LYS A 152 -20.62 8.01 3.76
C LYS A 152 -21.84 7.08 3.86
N LEU A 153 -21.70 5.93 4.50
CA LEU A 153 -22.84 5.03 4.74
C LEU A 153 -23.88 5.66 5.66
N SER A 154 -23.48 6.43 6.67
CA SER A 154 -24.42 7.18 7.52
C SER A 154 -25.26 8.16 6.70
N GLU A 155 -24.59 8.98 5.88
CA GLU A 155 -25.25 9.95 5.01
C GLU A 155 -26.23 9.29 4.05
N LEU A 156 -25.81 8.19 3.42
CA LEU A 156 -26.60 7.44 2.46
C LEU A 156 -27.79 6.73 3.12
N TYR A 157 -27.59 6.16 4.30
CA TYR A 157 -28.66 5.54 5.08
C TYR A 157 -29.74 6.55 5.47
N LEU A 158 -29.34 7.74 5.95
CA LEU A 158 -30.28 8.82 6.30
C LEU A 158 -31.07 9.34 5.09
N ARG A 159 -30.48 9.30 3.89
CA ARG A 159 -31.16 9.67 2.63
C ARG A 159 -32.06 8.57 2.07
N GLY A 160 -32.06 7.38 2.66
CA GLY A 160 -32.83 6.24 2.17
C GLY A 160 -32.41 5.75 0.78
N VAL A 161 -31.14 5.98 0.39
CA VAL A 161 -30.67 5.57 -0.94
C VAL A 161 -30.55 4.05 -1.06
N SER A 162 -30.56 3.57 -2.30
CA SER A 162 -30.45 2.13 -2.57
C SER A 162 -29.05 1.59 -2.25
N ILE A 163 -28.96 0.29 -1.96
CA ILE A 163 -27.68 -0.42 -1.75
C ILE A 163 -26.79 -0.39 -2.99
N GLN A 164 -27.38 -0.29 -4.19
CA GLN A 164 -26.64 -0.15 -5.43
C GLN A 164 -25.87 1.18 -5.48
N GLU A 165 -26.48 2.26 -4.99
CA GLU A 165 -25.83 3.56 -4.87
C GLU A 165 -24.78 3.55 -3.76
N MET A 166 -25.06 2.94 -2.61
CA MET A 166 -24.06 2.73 -1.55
C MET A 166 -22.82 1.97 -2.07
N SER A 167 -23.04 0.95 -2.89
CA SER A 167 -21.96 0.17 -3.49
C SER A 167 -21.09 1.00 -4.45
N LYS A 168 -21.68 1.93 -5.22
CA LYS A 168 -20.90 2.83 -6.10
C LYS A 168 -19.99 3.74 -5.29
N GLU A 169 -20.47 4.25 -4.18
CA GLU A 169 -19.73 5.15 -3.30
C GLU A 169 -18.60 4.42 -2.56
N ILE A 170 -18.84 3.18 -2.12
CA ILE A 170 -17.77 2.31 -1.58
C ILE A 170 -16.66 2.08 -2.62
N ARG A 171 -17.00 1.86 -3.90
CA ARG A 171 -15.99 1.72 -4.97
C ARG A 171 -15.13 2.96 -5.14
N ALA A 172 -15.70 4.16 -5.01
CA ALA A 172 -14.91 5.39 -5.08
C ALA A 172 -13.87 5.47 -3.95
N ILE A 173 -14.23 5.02 -2.74
CA ILE A 173 -13.31 4.93 -1.60
C ILE A 173 -12.24 3.86 -1.86
N GLU A 174 -12.61 2.73 -2.46
CA GLU A 174 -11.66 1.69 -2.87
C GLU A 174 -10.60 2.23 -3.85
N GLU A 175 -11.01 2.91 -4.91
CA GLU A 175 -10.06 3.47 -5.89
C GLU A 175 -9.13 4.52 -5.26
N MET A 176 -9.66 5.36 -4.36
CA MET A 176 -8.85 6.30 -3.58
C MET A 176 -7.81 5.56 -2.73
N SER A 177 -8.19 4.46 -2.07
CA SER A 177 -7.27 3.66 -1.26
C SER A 177 -6.16 3.03 -2.12
N LYS A 178 -6.50 2.53 -3.33
CA LYS A 178 -5.51 1.96 -4.27
C LYS A 178 -4.50 2.99 -4.72
N TYR A 179 -4.96 4.20 -5.06
CA TYR A 179 -4.08 5.29 -5.47
C TYR A 179 -3.13 5.68 -4.33
N ARG A 180 -3.63 5.83 -3.10
CA ARG A 180 -2.79 6.20 -1.95
C ARG A 180 -1.84 5.09 -1.54
N ALA A 181 -2.25 3.82 -1.62
CA ALA A 181 -1.37 2.68 -1.40
C ALA A 181 -0.19 2.67 -2.39
N ASP A 182 -0.42 3.06 -3.66
CA ASP A 182 0.64 3.25 -4.65
C ASP A 182 1.64 4.33 -4.22
N MET A 183 1.13 5.47 -3.79
CA MET A 183 1.95 6.60 -3.33
C MET A 183 2.79 6.25 -2.11
N ILE A 184 2.21 5.54 -1.13
CA ILE A 184 2.96 5.04 0.03
C ILE A 184 4.08 4.09 -0.44
N ALA A 185 3.75 3.11 -1.28
CA ALA A 185 4.74 2.16 -1.77
C ALA A 185 5.89 2.86 -2.52
N ARG A 186 5.57 3.85 -3.35
CA ARG A 186 6.56 4.64 -4.09
C ARG A 186 7.47 5.43 -3.17
N THR A 187 6.89 6.24 -2.29
CA THR A 187 7.65 7.15 -1.42
C THR A 187 8.51 6.37 -0.44
N GLU A 188 7.96 5.35 0.20
CA GLU A 188 8.69 4.60 1.23
C GLU A 188 9.76 3.70 0.65
N THR A 189 9.57 3.13 -0.56
CA THR A 189 10.65 2.38 -1.23
C THR A 189 11.83 3.30 -1.58
N ILE A 190 11.54 4.51 -2.09
CA ILE A 190 12.59 5.48 -2.43
C ILE A 190 13.29 5.96 -1.17
N ARG A 191 12.54 6.25 -0.10
CA ARG A 191 13.12 6.62 1.20
C ARG A 191 14.05 5.53 1.71
N ALA A 192 13.61 4.27 1.73
CA ALA A 192 14.44 3.16 2.19
C ALA A 192 15.72 3.00 1.37
N TYR A 193 15.63 3.14 0.03
CA TYR A 193 16.79 3.12 -0.85
C TYR A 193 17.78 4.25 -0.55
N ASN A 194 17.28 5.48 -0.37
CA ASN A 194 18.11 6.65 -0.12
C ASN A 194 18.76 6.61 1.27
N GLU A 195 18.02 6.21 2.31
CA GLU A 195 18.56 6.08 3.67
C GLU A 195 19.71 5.08 3.72
N ALA A 196 19.60 3.96 3.00
CA ALA A 196 20.70 3.00 2.89
C ALA A 196 21.95 3.60 2.26
N ALA A 197 21.79 4.39 1.19
CA ALA A 197 22.92 5.06 0.55
C ALA A 197 23.56 6.11 1.46
N VAL A 198 22.75 6.92 2.13
CA VAL A 198 23.21 7.93 3.09
C VAL A 198 23.96 7.30 4.26
N ASN A 199 23.47 6.18 4.80
CA ASN A 199 24.16 5.49 5.89
C ASN A 199 25.53 4.98 5.45
N GLN A 200 25.64 4.43 4.23
CA GLN A 200 26.92 3.98 3.70
C GLN A 200 27.91 5.11 3.44
N TYR A 201 27.47 6.24 2.91
CA TYR A 201 28.35 7.39 2.70
C TYR A 201 28.87 7.95 4.02
N LYS A 202 27.97 8.11 5.01
CA LYS A 202 28.35 8.54 6.36
C LYS A 202 29.32 7.58 7.06
N GLU A 203 29.16 6.28 6.86
CA GLU A 203 30.07 5.28 7.44
C GLU A 203 31.46 5.32 6.82
N ASN A 204 31.58 5.75 5.56
CA ASN A 204 32.85 5.89 4.84
C ASN A 204 33.37 7.34 4.79
N GLU A 205 32.82 8.23 5.63
CA GLU A 205 33.22 9.64 5.76
C GLU A 205 33.13 10.48 4.47
N ILE A 206 32.10 10.21 3.64
CA ILE A 206 31.75 10.96 2.43
C ILE A 206 30.40 11.66 2.60
#